data_AF-A0A9Q9UTV1-F1
#
_entry.id   AF-A0A9Q9UTV1-F1
#
_cell.length_a   1.000
_cell.length_b   1.000
_cell.length_c   1.000
_cell.angle_alpha   90.00
_cell.angle_beta   90.00
_cell.angle_gamma   90.00
#
_symmetry.space_group_name_H-M   'P 1'
#
loop_
_entity.id
_entity.type
_entity.pdbx_description
1 polymer ?
#
loop_
_entity_poly.entity_id
_entity_poly.type
_entity_poly.pdbx_seq_one_letter_code
_entity_poly.pdbx_strand_id
1 'polypeptide(L)' 'MLARLDAAGMPHDMNVPGWRFHGLAGGVDGYDAVGVNGNWRLTFRFEGPDVVLVDYQDCH' A
#
# COMPACT_ATOMS: atom_id res chain seq x y z
N MET A 1 -10.84 -1.84 -1.25
CA MET A 1 -9.41 -1.73 -0.87
C MET A 1 -9.19 -0.70 0.23
N LEU A 2 -9.65 0.54 0.08
CA LEU A 2 -9.53 1.58 1.13
C LEU A 2 -10.07 1.16 2.50
N ALA A 3 -11.23 0.50 2.57
CA ALA A 3 -11.77 -0.02 3.84
C ALA A 3 -10.89 -1.07 4.54
N ARG A 4 -9.99 -1.75 3.80
CA ARG A 4 -9.02 -2.70 4.38
C ARG A 4 -7.75 -1.99 4.82
N LEU A 5 -7.34 -0.95 4.10
CA LEU A 5 -6.26 -0.07 4.52
C LEU A 5 -6.60 0.63 5.84
N ASP A 6 -7.84 1.11 5.97
CA ASP A 6 -8.35 1.76 7.19
C ASP A 6 -8.39 0.80 8.40
N ALA A 7 -8.57 -0.50 8.15
CA ALA A 7 -8.57 -1.54 9.18
C ALA A 7 -7.20 -2.22 9.38
N ALA A 8 -6.20 -1.91 8.55
CA ALA A 8 -4.89 -2.56 8.61
C ALA A 8 -4.05 -1.96 9.75
N GLY A 9 -3.53 -2.82 10.62
CA GLY A 9 -2.61 -2.41 11.68
C GLY A 9 -1.14 -2.51 11.26
N MET A 10 -0.86 -3.22 10.17
CA MET A 10 0.49 -3.39 9.63
C MET A 10 0.47 -3.63 8.11
N PRO A 11 1.58 -3.39 7.39
CA PRO A 11 1.66 -3.61 5.95
C PRO A 11 1.29 -5.01 5.49
N HIS A 12 1.57 -6.02 6.32
CA HIS A 12 1.28 -7.41 6.02
C HIS A 12 -0.22 -7.70 5.88
N ASP A 13 -1.09 -6.93 6.53
CA ASP A 13 -2.56 -7.09 6.44
C ASP A 13 -3.09 -6.78 5.02
N MET A 14 -2.28 -6.05 4.24
CA MET A 14 -2.53 -5.66 2.86
C MET A 14 -1.95 -6.66 1.84
N ASN A 15 -1.24 -7.71 2.28
CA ASN A 15 -0.71 -8.78 1.43
C ASN A 15 -1.81 -9.79 1.02
N VAL A 16 -2.83 -9.28 0.32
CA VAL A 16 -3.96 -10.08 -0.17
C VAL A 16 -3.60 -10.68 -1.53
N PRO A 17 -3.88 -11.98 -1.76
CA PRO A 17 -3.70 -12.60 -3.07
C PRO A 17 -4.39 -11.79 -4.19
N GLY A 18 -3.63 -11.44 -5.22
CA GLY A 18 -4.11 -10.61 -6.34
C GLY A 18 -3.79 -9.12 -6.21
N TRP A 19 -3.41 -8.61 -5.03
CA TRP A 19 -3.07 -7.19 -4.84
C TRP A 19 -1.60 -6.84 -5.11
N ARG A 20 -0.82 -7.78 -5.64
CA ARG A 20 0.59 -7.63 -6.02
C ARG A 20 1.38 -6.79 -4.99
N PHE A 21 1.24 -7.12 -3.71
CA PHE A 21 1.92 -6.43 -2.62
C PHE A 21 3.43 -6.52 -2.83
N HIS A 22 4.11 -5.37 -2.83
CA HIS A 22 5.56 -5.31 -2.90
C HIS A 22 6.06 -4.10 -2.12
N GLY A 23 7.10 -4.31 -1.31
CA GLY A 23 7.84 -3.21 -0.72
C GLY A 23 8.57 -2.44 -1.82
N LEU A 24 8.55 -1.10 -1.75
CA LEU A 24 9.31 -0.25 -2.68
C LEU A 24 10.80 -0.35 -2.33
N ALA A 25 11.46 -1.38 -2.85
CA ALA A 25 12.90 -1.56 -2.74
C ALA A 25 13.63 -0.52 -3.60
N GLY A 26 13.91 0.66 -3.03
CA GLY A 26 14.54 1.76 -3.76
C GLY A 26 15.06 2.93 -2.94
N GLY A 27 15.15 2.81 -1.60
CA GLY A 27 15.70 3.87 -0.76
C GLY A 27 14.67 4.83 -0.16
N VAL A 28 13.38 4.45 -0.14
CA VAL A 28 12.36 5.14 0.65
C VAL A 28 11.99 4.21 1.81
N ASP A 29 12.73 4.30 2.91
CA ASP A 29 12.48 3.49 4.11
C ASP A 29 11.04 3.70 4.61
N GLY A 30 10.28 2.61 4.70
CA GLY A 30 8.94 2.57 5.32
C GLY A 30 7.73 2.70 4.38
N TYR A 31 7.92 2.65 3.05
CA TYR A 31 6.82 2.75 2.09
C TYR A 31 6.52 1.39 1.43
N ASP A 32 5.25 1.01 1.47
CA ASP A 32 4.71 -0.20 0.87
C ASP A 32 3.71 0.13 -0.23
N ALA A 33 3.63 -0.72 -1.26
CA ALA A 33 2.71 -0.54 -2.36
C ALA A 33 1.89 -1.79 -2.67
N VAL A 34 0.61 -1.58 -3.02
CA VAL A 34 -0.30 -2.62 -3.51
C VAL A 34 -0.90 -2.20 -4.85
N GLY A 35 -0.98 -3.14 -5.80
CA GLY A 35 -1.61 -2.97 -7.10
C GLY A 35 -2.96 -3.66 -7.18
N VAL A 36 -4.03 -2.94 -7.56
CA VAL A 36 -5.43 -3.44 -7.42
C VAL A 36 -5.96 -4.09 -8.68
N ASN A 37 -5.80 -3.42 -9.82
CA ASN A 37 -6.27 -3.85 -11.15
C ASN A 37 -5.78 -2.85 -12.21
N GLY A 38 -5.43 -3.36 -13.40
CA GLY A 38 -5.24 -2.57 -14.64
C GLY A 38 -4.00 -1.69 -14.59
N ASN A 39 -4.07 -0.61 -13.81
CA ASN A 39 -3.06 0.44 -13.63
C ASN A 39 -3.07 1.07 -12.21
N TRP A 40 -3.94 0.63 -11.30
CA TRP A 40 -4.05 1.25 -9.98
C TRP A 40 -2.96 0.78 -9.02
N ARG A 41 -2.16 1.73 -8.50
CA ARG A 41 -1.18 1.49 -7.42
C ARG A 41 -1.50 2.41 -6.24
N LEU A 42 -1.55 1.81 -5.06
CA LEU A 42 -1.69 2.50 -3.79
C LEU A 42 -0.34 2.43 -3.08
N THR A 43 0.23 3.57 -2.72
CA THR A 43 1.45 3.65 -1.91
C THR A 43 1.11 4.23 -0.55
N PHE A 44 1.51 3.54 0.51
CA PHE A 44 1.24 3.94 1.89
C PHE A 44 2.48 3.70 2.76
N ARG A 45 2.51 4.35 3.91
CA ARG A 45 3.49 4.09 4.97
C ARG A 45 2.79 3.95 6.30
N PHE A 46 3.38 3.21 7.22
CA PHE A 46 2.93 3.18 8.61
C PHE A 46 3.80 4.11 9.46
N GLU A 47 3.17 5.01 10.21
CA GLU A 47 3.81 5.83 11.23
C GLU A 47 3.26 5.41 12.60
N GLY A 48 3.90 4.41 13.20
CA GLY A 48 3.36 3.78 14.41
C GLY A 48 2.11 2.96 14.08
N PRO A 49 0.97 3.16 14.78
CA PRO A 49 -0.28 2.47 14.48
C PRO A 49 -1.06 3.11 13.31
N ASP A 50 -0.69 4.32 12.90
CA ASP A 50 -1.44 5.09 11.92
C ASP A 50 -0.90 4.84 10.50
N VAL A 51 -1.82 4.75 9.55
CA VAL A 51 -1.48 4.61 8.12
C VAL A 51 -1.52 5.98 7.45
N VAL A 52 -0.43 6.35 6.78
CA VAL A 52 -0.36 7.56 5.97
C VAL A 52 -0.44 7.14 4.52
N LEU A 53 -1.49 7.61 3.84
CA LEU A 53 -1.64 7.43 2.41
C LEU A 53 -0.76 8.46 1.70
N VAL A 54 0.19 7.96 0.91
CA VAL A 54 1.24 8.78 0.30
C VAL A 54 0.88 9.10 -1.14
N ASP A 55 0.33 8.12 -1.86
CA ASP A 55 -0.05 8.31 -3.25
C ASP A 55 -1.19 7.35 -3.66
N TYR A 56 -2.10 7.88 -4.47
CA TYR A 56 -3.18 7.14 -5.12
C TYR A 56 -3.19 7.55 -6.59
N GLN A 57 -2.36 6.88 -7.39
CA GLN A 57 -2.20 7.19 -8.81
C GLN A 57 -2.86 6.10 -9.68
N ASP A 58 -3.70 6.55 -10.59
CA ASP A 58 -4.09 5.81 -11.79
C ASP A 58 -2.88 5.86 -12.74
N CYS A 59 -2.12 4.77 -12.84
CA CYS A 59 -0.89 4.73 -13.63
C CYS A 59 -1.23 4.65 -15.13
N HIS A 60 -1.67 5.75 -15.75
CA HIS A 60 -1.87 5.80 -17.20
C HIS A 60 -0.60 6.20 -17.96
#